data_AF-A2G5E9-F1
#
_entry.id   AF-A2G5E9-F1
#
_cell.length_a   1.000
_cell.length_b   1.000
_cell.length_c   1.000
_cell.angle_alpha   90.00
_cell.angle_beta   90.00
_cell.angle_gamma   90.00
#
_symmetry.space_group_name_H-M   'P 1'
#
loop_
_entity.id
_entity.type
_entity.pdbx_description
1 polymer ?
#
loop_
_entity_poly.entity_id
_entity_poly.type
_entity_poly.pdbx_seq_one_letter_code
_entity_poly.pdbx_strand_id
1 'polypeptide(L)'
;MNIEGHARNFEAYELPAMLDKKADKTYVDENYAKKSEVNDALNGKADKEHVHEEFQTIRIKEIKAYIEEVTKTGRDGTPLVEQNIYPPTFPNGLITNNINIVDGNGFINVKHELQTMKTQILQTIYPIGSIYTSMNSTNPASVLGFGTWQ
;
A
#
# COMPACT_ATOMS: atom_id res chain seq x y z
N MET A 1 -18.66 83.59 2.17
CA MET A 1 -17.80 82.98 1.14
C MET A 1 -18.18 81.50 1.07
N ASN A 2 -18.47 81.05 -0.14
CA ASN A 2 -19.10 79.79 -0.49
C ASN A 2 -18.24 78.58 -0.07
N ILE A 3 -18.79 77.63 0.69
CA ILE A 3 -18.10 76.39 1.10
C ILE A 3 -18.14 75.30 0.00
N GLU A 4 -18.68 75.59 -1.18
CA GLU A 4 -18.79 74.66 -2.31
C GLU A 4 -17.43 74.28 -2.97
N GLY A 5 -16.31 74.85 -2.53
CA GLY A 5 -15.00 74.60 -3.16
C GLY A 5 -14.23 73.34 -2.74
N HIS A 6 -14.74 72.54 -1.79
CA HIS A 6 -14.00 71.39 -1.23
C HIS A 6 -14.65 70.02 -1.49
N ALA A 7 -15.67 69.94 -2.34
CA ALA A 7 -16.05 68.65 -2.88
C ALA A 7 -14.93 68.19 -3.81
N ARG A 8 -14.10 67.25 -3.34
CA ARG A 8 -13.15 66.52 -4.18
C ARG A 8 -13.98 65.78 -5.22
N ASN A 9 -14.20 66.41 -6.37
CA ASN A 9 -14.66 65.79 -7.59
C ASN A 9 -13.59 64.78 -8.02
N PHE A 10 -13.62 63.59 -7.42
CA PHE A 10 -13.03 62.42 -8.06
C PHE A 10 -13.88 62.18 -9.31
N GLU A 11 -13.47 62.82 -10.40
CA GLU A 11 -14.04 62.59 -11.71
C GLU A 11 -14.10 61.08 -11.97
N ALA A 12 -15.31 60.53 -12.11
CA ALA A 12 -15.51 59.09 -12.17
C ALA A 12 -14.76 58.42 -13.34
N TYR A 13 -14.40 59.20 -14.37
CA TYR A 13 -13.60 58.74 -15.51
C TYR A 13 -12.11 58.49 -15.17
N GLU A 14 -11.59 59.08 -14.08
CA GLU A 14 -10.23 58.86 -13.59
C GLU A 14 -10.16 57.60 -12.70
N LEU A 15 -11.29 57.14 -12.14
CA LEU A 15 -11.34 55.98 -11.25
C LEU A 15 -10.75 54.69 -11.87
N PRO A 16 -11.03 54.33 -13.14
CA PRO A 16 -10.43 53.16 -13.76
C PRO A 16 -8.90 53.25 -13.83
N ALA A 17 -8.37 54.42 -14.22
CA ALA A 17 -6.93 54.65 -14.32
C ALA A 17 -6.24 54.64 -12.94
N MET A 18 -6.91 55.14 -11.91
CA MET A 18 -6.43 55.11 -10.53
C MET A 18 -6.45 53.71 -9.92
N LEU A 19 -7.49 52.91 -10.20
CA LEU A 19 -7.56 51.51 -9.77
C LEU A 19 -6.49 50.66 -10.46
N ASP A 20 -6.24 50.90 -11.75
CA ASP A 20 -5.25 50.16 -12.53
C ASP A 20 -3.82 50.32 -12.00
N LYS A 21 -3.52 51.48 -11.37
CA LYS A 21 -2.25 51.78 -10.70
C LYS A 21 -2.14 51.24 -9.28
N LYS A 22 -3.24 50.81 -8.65
CA LYS A 22 -3.25 50.27 -7.28
C LYS A 22 -3.03 48.76 -7.23
N ALA A 23 -3.23 48.06 -8.34
CA ALA A 23 -3.00 46.62 -8.43
C ALA A 23 -1.56 46.34 -8.87
N ASP A 24 -0.82 45.56 -8.07
CA ASP A 24 0.44 44.97 -8.53
C ASP A 24 0.12 43.82 -9.48
N LYS A 25 0.26 44.09 -10.78
CA LYS A 25 0.00 43.12 -11.86
C LYS A 25 1.14 42.12 -12.06
N THR A 26 2.23 42.33 -11.35
CA THR A 26 3.45 41.51 -11.43
C THR A 26 3.67 40.67 -10.18
N TYR A 27 2.76 40.75 -9.20
CA TYR A 27 2.85 39.95 -7.99
C TYR A 27 2.81 38.45 -8.32
N VAL A 28 3.92 37.78 -8.04
CA VAL A 28 4.06 36.32 -8.06
C VAL A 28 4.33 35.90 -6.64
N ASP A 29 3.45 35.08 -6.06
CA ASP A 29 3.68 34.53 -4.72
C ASP A 29 4.79 33.48 -4.79
N GLU A 30 5.94 33.80 -4.19
CA GLU A 30 7.14 32.96 -4.15
C GLU A 30 6.91 31.62 -3.41
N ASN A 31 5.81 31.49 -2.65
CA ASN A 31 5.47 30.26 -1.92
C ASN A 31 4.61 29.28 -2.74
N TYR A 32 4.15 29.65 -3.95
CA TYR A 32 3.46 28.71 -4.83
C TYR A 32 4.45 28.02 -5.77
N ALA A 33 4.50 26.69 -5.69
CA ALA A 33 5.29 25.89 -6.61
C ALA A 33 4.78 26.08 -8.06
N LYS A 34 5.70 26.33 -8.98
CA LYS A 34 5.39 26.43 -10.41
C LYS A 34 5.00 25.06 -10.94
N LYS A 35 4.10 25.02 -11.93
CA LYS A 35 3.68 23.78 -12.59
C LYS A 35 4.86 22.95 -13.13
N SER A 36 5.93 23.60 -13.58
CA SER A 36 7.18 22.94 -14.00
C SER A 36 7.87 22.22 -12.83
N GLU A 37 7.98 22.87 -11.67
CA GLU A 37 8.64 22.31 -10.48
C GLU A 37 7.86 21.10 -9.93
N VAL A 38 6.52 21.18 -9.96
CA VAL A 38 5.65 20.05 -9.59
C VAL A 38 5.81 18.90 -10.57
N ASN A 39 5.85 19.17 -11.87
CA ASN A 39 6.03 18.15 -12.90
C ASN A 39 7.39 17.46 -12.78
N ASP A 40 8.47 18.21 -12.55
CA ASP A 40 9.82 17.67 -12.36
C ASP A 40 9.88 16.79 -11.09
N ALA A 41 9.26 17.25 -10.00
CA ALA A 41 9.16 16.49 -8.76
C ALA A 41 8.32 15.21 -8.88
N LEU A 42 7.38 15.13 -9.84
CA LEU A 42 6.56 13.95 -10.08
C LEU A 42 7.20 12.97 -11.07
N ASN A 43 7.99 13.47 -12.04
CA ASN A 43 8.44 12.68 -13.19
C ASN A 43 9.39 11.52 -12.86
N GLY A 44 10.00 11.53 -11.67
CA GLY A 44 10.86 10.46 -11.14
C GLY A 44 10.28 9.72 -9.93
N LYS A 45 9.06 10.03 -9.49
CA LYS A 45 8.42 9.33 -8.36
C LYS A 45 7.76 8.00 -8.75
N ALA A 46 7.45 7.82 -10.03
CA ALA A 46 6.98 6.56 -10.56
C ALA A 46 8.17 5.73 -11.05
N ASP A 47 8.25 4.48 -10.61
CA ASP A 47 9.16 3.50 -11.19
C ASP A 47 8.65 3.10 -12.58
N LYS A 48 9.23 3.70 -13.62
CA LYS A 48 8.87 3.44 -15.03
C LYS A 48 9.53 2.17 -15.57
N GLU A 49 10.52 1.64 -14.86
CA GLU A 49 11.31 0.46 -15.26
C GLU A 49 10.90 -0.80 -14.47
N HIS A 50 9.91 -0.69 -13.58
CA HIS A 50 9.32 -1.84 -12.91
C HIS A 50 8.78 -2.83 -13.95
N VAL A 51 9.45 -3.97 -14.04
CA VAL A 51 8.99 -5.14 -14.78
C VAL A 51 8.40 -6.12 -13.78
N HIS A 52 7.16 -6.55 -14.02
CA HIS A 52 6.67 -7.73 -13.32
C HIS A 52 7.49 -8.92 -13.82
N GLU A 53 8.28 -9.52 -12.94
CA GLU A 53 8.86 -10.83 -13.22
C GLU A 53 7.72 -11.77 -13.61
N GLU A 54 7.78 -12.29 -14.82
CA GLU A 54 6.77 -13.20 -15.36
C GLU A 54 6.77 -14.46 -14.48
N PHE A 55 5.84 -14.51 -13.52
CA PHE A 55 5.68 -15.71 -12.72
C PHE A 55 5.20 -16.82 -13.65
N GLN A 56 6.01 -17.87 -13.80
CA GLN A 56 5.53 -19.16 -14.32
C GLN A 56 4.35 -19.58 -13.45
N THR A 57 3.13 -19.27 -13.89
CA THR A 57 1.93 -19.58 -13.14
C THR A 57 1.65 -21.06 -13.33
N ILE A 58 2.07 -21.88 -12.37
CA ILE A 58 1.68 -23.29 -12.32
C ILE A 58 0.21 -23.32 -11.89
N ARG A 59 -0.69 -23.47 -12.87
CA ARG A 59 -2.12 -23.70 -12.61
C ARG A 59 -2.32 -25.19 -12.32
N ILE A 60 -2.61 -25.52 -11.06
CA ILE A 60 -3.05 -26.86 -10.70
C ILE A 60 -4.47 -27.03 -11.24
N LYS A 61 -4.65 -27.90 -12.23
CA LYS A 61 -5.95 -28.15 -12.87
C LYS A 61 -6.91 -28.88 -11.93
N GLU A 62 -6.41 -29.84 -11.16
CA GLU A 62 -7.20 -30.66 -10.24
C GLU A 62 -6.32 -31.28 -9.15
N ILE A 63 -6.88 -31.48 -7.96
CA ILE A 63 -6.30 -32.27 -6.87
C ILE A 63 -7.34 -33.36 -6.56
N LYS A 64 -6.98 -34.63 -6.76
CA LYS A 64 -7.91 -35.77 -6.58
C LYS A 64 -7.61 -36.53 -5.30
N ALA A 65 -8.67 -36.88 -4.57
CA ALA A 65 -8.62 -37.89 -3.51
C ALA A 65 -8.48 -39.30 -4.13
N TYR A 66 -7.94 -40.24 -3.36
CA TYR A 66 -7.97 -41.66 -3.70
C TYR A 66 -9.21 -42.31 -3.06
N ILE A 67 -9.96 -43.10 -3.83
CA ILE A 67 -11.16 -43.80 -3.35
C ILE A 67 -10.91 -45.30 -3.50
N GLU A 68 -11.16 -46.04 -2.43
CA GLU A 68 -11.09 -47.50 -2.39
C GLU A 68 -12.47 -48.05 -2.03
N GLU A 69 -13.01 -48.94 -2.87
CA GLU A 69 -14.23 -49.66 -2.56
C GLU A 69 -13.88 -50.96 -1.84
N VAL A 70 -14.44 -51.13 -0.65
CA VAL A 70 -14.23 -52.30 0.19
C VAL A 70 -15.56 -52.98 0.43
N THR A 71 -15.61 -54.28 0.15
CA THR A 71 -16.76 -55.11 0.51
C THR A 71 -16.62 -55.53 1.97
N LYS A 72 -17.58 -55.14 2.80
CA LYS A 72 -17.68 -55.59 4.19
C LYS A 72 -18.92 -56.44 4.38
N THR A 73 -18.87 -57.33 5.37
CA THR A 73 -20.05 -58.12 5.75
C THR A 73 -20.91 -57.32 6.71
N GLY A 74 -22.16 -57.08 6.33
CA GLY A 74 -23.18 -56.45 7.15
C GLY A 74 -23.53 -57.31 8.38
N ARG A 75 -24.23 -56.70 9.34
CA ARG A 75 -24.59 -57.35 10.61
C ARG A 75 -25.51 -58.57 10.42
N ASP A 76 -26.18 -58.65 9.28
CA ASP A 76 -27.07 -59.71 8.82
C ASP A 76 -26.40 -60.70 7.84
N GLY A 77 -25.10 -60.55 7.56
CA GLY A 77 -24.36 -61.39 6.62
C GLY A 77 -24.41 -60.91 5.17
N THR A 78 -25.11 -59.81 4.87
CA THR A 78 -25.20 -59.28 3.50
C THR A 78 -23.89 -58.57 3.08
N PRO A 79 -23.46 -58.65 1.81
CA PRO A 79 -22.34 -57.85 1.33
C PRO A 79 -22.73 -56.37 1.27
N LEU A 80 -21.96 -55.52 1.95
CA LEU A 80 -22.07 -54.06 1.89
C LEU A 80 -20.85 -53.51 1.15
N VAL A 81 -21.09 -52.57 0.25
CA VAL A 81 -20.02 -51.80 -0.40
C VAL A 81 -19.81 -50.52 0.40
N GLU A 82 -18.58 -50.30 0.85
CA GLU A 82 -18.17 -49.08 1.53
C GLU A 82 -17.08 -48.38 0.72
N GLN A 83 -17.18 -47.05 0.60
CA GLN A 83 -16.15 -46.23 -0.05
C GLN A 83 -15.27 -45.59 1.01
N ASN A 84 -14.01 -46.04 1.07
CA ASN A 84 -12.99 -45.36 1.84
C ASN A 84 -12.42 -44.21 1.00
N ILE A 85 -12.60 -42.98 1.46
CA ILE A 85 -12.09 -41.78 0.80
C ILE A 85 -10.81 -41.34 1.52
N TYR A 86 -9.68 -41.38 0.80
CA TYR A 86 -8.40 -40.92 1.26
C TYR A 86 -8.12 -39.52 0.70
N PRO A 87 -8.12 -38.46 1.53
CA PRO A 87 -7.81 -37.12 1.06
C PRO A 87 -6.38 -37.09 0.48
N PRO A 88 -6.10 -36.18 -0.48
CA PRO A 88 -4.75 -35.97 -0.98
C PRO A 88 -3.82 -35.64 0.18
N THR A 89 -2.74 -36.40 0.32
CA THR A 89 -1.71 -36.13 1.32
C THR A 89 -0.56 -35.37 0.68
N PHE A 90 -0.14 -34.30 1.33
CA PHE A 90 1.09 -33.58 1.01
C PHE A 90 2.09 -33.91 2.11
N PRO A 91 3.01 -34.89 1.93
CA PRO A 91 3.87 -35.39 3.00
C PRO A 91 4.68 -34.30 3.72
N ASN A 92 5.06 -33.25 2.97
CA ASN A 92 5.78 -32.09 3.50
C ASN A 92 4.92 -30.81 3.49
N GLY A 93 3.60 -30.95 3.40
CA GLY A 93 2.69 -29.83 3.17
C GLY A 93 2.86 -29.20 1.78
N LEU A 94 2.20 -28.06 1.58
CA LEU A 94 2.38 -27.22 0.39
C LEU A 94 3.52 -26.22 0.67
N ILE A 95 4.66 -26.40 0.01
CA ILE A 95 5.80 -25.49 0.12
C ILE A 95 5.71 -24.48 -1.02
N THR A 96 5.49 -23.20 -0.70
CA THR A 96 5.48 -22.11 -1.69
C THR A 96 6.31 -20.93 -1.21
N ASN A 97 6.89 -20.18 -2.16
CA ASN A 97 7.64 -18.96 -1.86
C ASN A 97 6.72 -17.77 -1.54
N ASN A 98 5.53 -17.77 -2.15
CA ASN A 98 4.51 -16.74 -2.04
C ASN A 98 3.12 -17.40 -2.01
N ILE A 99 2.21 -16.80 -1.26
CA ILE A 99 0.79 -17.17 -1.23
C ILE A 99 0.00 -15.91 -1.55
N ASN A 100 -0.77 -15.96 -2.63
CA ASN A 100 -1.73 -14.93 -2.99
C ASN A 100 -3.13 -15.51 -2.81
N ILE A 101 -3.97 -14.86 -2.00
CA ILE A 101 -5.38 -15.24 -1.83
C ILE A 101 -6.21 -14.36 -2.77
N VAL A 102 -7.09 -14.95 -3.57
CA VAL A 102 -8.05 -14.19 -4.37
C VAL A 102 -9.19 -13.75 -3.46
N ASP A 103 -9.47 -12.46 -3.40
CA ASP A 103 -10.60 -11.89 -2.66
C ASP A 103 -11.42 -11.01 -3.61
N GLY A 104 -12.54 -11.58 -4.11
CA GLY A 104 -13.32 -10.97 -5.18
C GLY A 104 -12.48 -10.72 -6.44
N ASN A 105 -12.34 -9.45 -6.82
CA ASN A 105 -11.54 -9.02 -7.96
C ASN A 105 -10.08 -8.67 -7.60
N GLY A 106 -9.73 -8.73 -6.31
CA GLY A 106 -8.41 -8.41 -5.79
C GLY A 106 -7.61 -9.64 -5.37
N PHE A 107 -6.36 -9.40 -4.96
CA PHE A 107 -5.49 -10.42 -4.38
C PHE A 107 -4.85 -9.90 -3.10
N ILE A 108 -4.77 -10.75 -2.08
CA ILE A 108 -4.02 -10.51 -0.85
C ILE A 108 -2.69 -11.24 -0.97
N ASN A 109 -1.58 -10.50 -0.99
CA ASN A 109 -0.24 -11.08 -0.93
C ASN A 109 0.11 -11.34 0.54
N VAL A 110 -0.09 -12.57 1.00
CA VAL A 110 0.03 -12.95 2.41
C VAL A 110 1.44 -12.67 2.96
N LYS A 111 2.48 -12.88 2.15
CA LYS A 111 3.87 -12.60 2.55
C LYS A 111 4.08 -11.11 2.79
N HIS A 112 3.56 -10.26 1.91
CA HIS A 112 3.65 -8.81 2.05
C HIS A 112 2.90 -8.34 3.30
N GLU A 113 1.64 -8.75 3.47
CA GLU A 113 0.82 -8.38 4.62
C GLU A 113 1.48 -8.77 5.96
N LEU A 114 2.05 -9.97 6.06
CA LEU A 114 2.77 -10.40 7.26
C LEU A 114 4.00 -9.54 7.57
N GLN A 115 4.76 -9.10 6.56
CA GLN A 115 5.90 -8.20 6.78
C GLN A 115 5.45 -6.80 7.18
N THR A 116 4.35 -6.31 6.58
CA THR A 116 3.72 -5.05 6.96
C THR A 116 3.25 -5.09 8.41
N MET A 117 2.54 -6.15 8.82
CA MET A 117 2.11 -6.35 10.20
C MET A 117 3.31 -6.43 11.16
N LYS A 118 4.35 -7.20 10.83
CA LYS A 118 5.59 -7.25 11.64
C LYS A 118 6.15 -5.84 11.85
N THR A 119 6.23 -5.06 10.79
CA THR A 119 6.73 -3.69 10.83
C THR A 119 5.86 -2.79 11.72
N GLN A 120 4.54 -2.83 11.55
CA GLN A 120 3.59 -2.05 12.35
C GLN A 120 3.64 -2.41 13.83
N ILE A 121 3.75 -3.70 14.16
CA ILE A 121 3.90 -4.17 15.54
C ILE A 121 5.20 -3.63 16.14
N LEU A 122 6.32 -3.74 15.42
CA LEU A 122 7.61 -3.22 15.88
C LEU A 122 7.60 -1.70 16.06
N GLN A 123 6.94 -0.96 15.17
CA GLN A 123 6.72 0.48 15.31
C GLN A 123 5.87 0.85 16.53
N THR A 124 4.90 0.00 16.87
CA THR A 124 4.03 0.21 18.03
C THR A 124 4.78 -0.04 19.34
N ILE A 125 5.63 -1.07 19.38
CA ILE A 125 6.46 -1.40 20.55
C ILE A 125 7.62 -0.39 20.70
N TYR A 126 8.20 0.03 19.58
CA TYR A 126 9.33 0.95 19.53
C TYR A 126 9.02 2.16 18.64
N PRO A 127 8.19 3.12 19.11
CA PRO A 127 8.02 4.39 18.42
C PRO A 127 9.33 5.18 18.35
N ILE A 128 9.36 6.22 17.52
CA ILE A 128 10.53 7.13 17.41
C ILE A 128 10.90 7.67 18.80
N GLY A 129 12.19 7.61 19.13
CA GLY A 129 12.71 7.99 20.45
C GLY A 129 12.70 6.85 21.49
N SER A 130 12.27 5.65 21.11
CA SER A 130 12.37 4.49 22.01
C SER A 130 13.81 4.10 22.28
N ILE A 131 14.05 3.68 23.52
CA ILE A 131 15.34 3.14 23.96
C ILE A 131 15.29 1.63 23.79
N TYR A 132 16.23 1.09 23.02
CA TYR A 132 16.47 -0.35 22.89
C TYR A 132 17.75 -0.73 23.64
N THR A 133 17.67 -1.73 24.50
CA THR A 133 18.82 -2.22 25.28
C THR A 133 19.10 -3.68 24.98
N SER A 134 20.35 -4.06 24.73
CA SER A 134 20.73 -5.47 24.55
C SER A 134 22.13 -5.73 25.10
N MET A 135 22.44 -7.00 25.41
CA MET A 135 23.77 -7.43 25.87
C MET A 135 24.81 -7.48 24.74
N ASN A 136 24.36 -7.45 23.49
CA ASN A 136 25.23 -7.50 22.31
C ASN A 136 25.33 -6.11 21.69
N SER A 137 26.54 -5.70 21.29
CA SER A 137 26.79 -4.41 20.62
C SER A 137 26.48 -4.50 19.12
N THR A 138 25.26 -4.91 18.77
CA THR A 138 24.78 -4.96 17.38
C THR A 138 23.76 -3.86 17.17
N ASN A 139 23.86 -3.15 16.03
CA ASN A 139 22.89 -2.13 15.69
C ASN A 139 21.46 -2.73 15.70
N PRO A 140 20.50 -2.13 16.42
CA PRO A 140 19.16 -2.70 16.54
C PRO A 140 18.46 -2.87 15.18
N ALA A 141 18.77 -2.04 14.17
CA ALA A 141 18.23 -2.21 12.82
C ALA A 141 18.57 -3.58 12.22
N SER A 142 19.77 -4.09 12.48
CA SER A 142 20.23 -5.40 11.98
C SER A 142 19.55 -6.58 12.69
N VAL A 143 19.10 -6.39 13.94
CA VAL A 143 18.42 -7.42 14.73
C VAL A 143 16.92 -7.43 14.46
N LEU A 144 16.31 -6.24 14.49
CA LEU A 144 14.86 -6.07 14.33
C LEU A 144 14.42 -6.08 12.86
N GLY A 145 15.33 -5.72 11.94
CA GLY A 145 15.03 -5.54 10.52
C GLY A 145 14.18 -4.30 10.24
N PHE A 146 14.16 -3.32 11.15
CA PHE A 146 13.34 -2.14 11.09
C PHE A 146 14.00 -0.94 11.79
N GLY A 147 13.67 0.27 11.32
CA GLY A 147 14.00 1.53 11.97
C GLY A 147 15.43 2.01 11.76
N THR A 148 15.69 3.25 12.17
CA THR A 148 17.02 3.85 12.24
C THR A 148 17.35 4.09 13.70
N TRP A 149 18.53 3.65 14.13
CA TRP A 149 18.92 3.60 15.54
C TRP A 149 20.29 4.26 15.74
N GLN A 150 20.43 5.01 16.83
CA GLN A 150 21.60 5.80 17.20
C GLN A 150 21.94 5.61 18.68
#